data_AF-A0A1M6YU71-F1
#
_entry.id   AF-A0A1M6YU71-F1
#
_cell.length_a   1.000
_cell.length_b   1.000
_cell.length_c   1.000
_cell.angle_alpha   90.00
_cell.angle_beta   90.00
_cell.angle_gamma   90.00
#
_symmetry.space_group_name_H-M   'P 1'
#
loop_
_entity.id
_entity.type
_entity.pdbx_description
1 polymer ?
#
loop_
_entity_poly.entity_id
_entity_poly.type
_entity_poly.pdbx_seq_one_letter_code
_entity_poly.pdbx_strand_id
1 'polypeptide(L)'
;MEITLNQLRNIISASADIGVQRYIKTRDPEDDRIKQEDAKRYLEKMGYQPIMLKRWRRDNLLVPVKMGDSRNSAVWYSLTEIKELIFSLQTHALIMKQ
;
A
#
# COMPACT_ATOMS: atom_id res chain seq x y z
N MET A 1 -16.75 -21.23 -7.98
CA MET A 1 -17.36 -20.43 -6.89
C MET A 1 -17.52 -19.00 -7.39
N GLU A 2 -18.68 -18.36 -7.18
CA GLU A 2 -18.96 -17.01 -7.70
C GLU A 2 -18.43 -15.92 -6.76
N ILE A 3 -17.75 -14.92 -7.34
CA ILE A 3 -17.44 -13.66 -6.65
C ILE A 3 -18.77 -12.95 -6.37
N THR A 4 -19.05 -12.62 -5.11
CA THR A 4 -20.28 -11.91 -4.77
C THR A 4 -20.25 -10.47 -5.33
N LEU A 5 -21.44 -9.92 -5.62
CA LEU A 5 -21.55 -8.54 -6.13
C LEU A 5 -20.89 -7.51 -5.19
N ASN A 6 -20.96 -7.72 -3.87
CA ASN A 6 -20.30 -6.84 -2.89
C ASN A 6 -18.77 -6.93 -2.96
N GLN A 7 -18.21 -8.13 -3.15
CA GLN A 7 -16.76 -8.29 -3.34
C GLN A 7 -16.33 -7.60 -4.62
N LEU A 8 -17.06 -7.79 -5.72
CA LEU A 8 -16.77 -7.12 -7.00
C LEU A 8 -16.83 -5.60 -6.86
N ARG A 9 -17.88 -5.06 -6.21
CA ARG A 9 -18.02 -3.62 -5.96
C ARG A 9 -16.82 -3.08 -5.17
N ASN A 10 -16.39 -3.77 -4.11
CA ASN A 10 -15.24 -3.35 -3.32
C ASN A 10 -13.95 -3.32 -4.14
N ILE A 11 -13.76 -4.31 -5.03
CA ILE A 11 -12.60 -4.35 -5.93
C ILE A 11 -12.59 -3.13 -6.86
N ILE A 12 -13.74 -2.81 -7.46
CA ILE A 12 -13.89 -1.68 -8.39
C ILE A 12 -13.62 -0.35 -7.66
N SER A 13 -14.22 -0.15 -6.48
CA SER A 13 -14.00 1.07 -5.70
C SER A 13 -12.54 1.26 -5.30
N ALA A 14 -11.89 0.20 -4.80
CA ALA A 14 -10.47 0.28 -4.44
C ALA A 14 -9.56 0.52 -5.65
N SER A 15 -9.89 -0.02 -6.82
CA SER A 15 -9.17 0.25 -8.07
C SER A 15 -9.29 1.72 -8.50
N ALA A 16 -10.49 2.30 -8.38
CA ALA A 16 -10.71 3.71 -8.68
C ALA A 16 -9.92 4.62 -7.73
N ASP A 17 -9.93 4.30 -6.43
CA ASP A 17 -9.15 5.03 -5.42
C ASP A 17 -7.64 4.98 -5.72
N ILE A 18 -7.12 3.82 -6.10
CA ILE A 18 -5.71 3.68 -6.53
C ILE A 18 -5.41 4.55 -7.75
N GLY A 19 -6.34 4.61 -8.72
CA GLY A 19 -6.21 5.48 -9.90
C GLY A 19 -6.07 6.96 -9.51
N VAL A 20 -6.89 7.43 -8.57
CA VAL A 20 -6.80 8.80 -8.04
C VAL A 20 -5.47 9.01 -7.30
N GLN A 21 -5.01 8.05 -6.52
CA GLN A 21 -3.75 8.15 -5.78
C GLN A 21 -2.53 8.17 -6.71
N ARG A 22 -2.53 7.39 -7.80
CA ARG A 22 -1.49 7.46 -8.84
C ARG A 22 -1.43 8.83 -9.50
N TYR A 23 -2.60 9.43 -9.76
CA TYR A 23 -2.66 10.78 -10.30
C TYR A 23 -2.04 11.79 -9.34
N ILE A 24 -2.37 11.72 -8.05
CA ILE A 24 -1.76 12.56 -7.01
C ILE A 24 -0.24 12.34 -6.94
N LYS A 25 0.23 11.09 -6.88
CA LYS A 25 1.67 10.76 -6.87
C LYS A 25 2.42 11.34 -8.07
N THR A 26 1.78 11.41 -9.23
CA THR A 26 2.37 11.98 -10.45
C THR A 26 2.42 13.51 -10.39
N ARG A 27 1.37 14.14 -9.85
CA ARG A 27 1.23 15.59 -9.81
C ARG A 27 1.99 16.23 -8.66
N ASP A 28 1.86 15.65 -7.47
CA ASP A 28 2.35 16.15 -6.19
C ASP A 28 3.10 15.01 -5.43
N PRO A 29 4.32 14.62 -5.85
CA PRO A 29 5.01 13.45 -5.29
C PRO A 29 5.36 13.55 -3.81
N GLU A 30 5.48 14.76 -3.27
CA GLU A 30 5.77 14.97 -1.83
C GLU A 30 4.57 14.61 -0.95
N ASP A 31 3.34 14.81 -1.45
CA ASP A 31 2.11 14.50 -0.71
C ASP A 31 1.84 12.99 -0.62
N ASP A 32 2.46 12.19 -1.49
CA ASP A 32 2.39 10.73 -1.45
C ASP A 32 3.30 10.12 -0.37
N ARG A 33 4.33 10.84 0.06
CA ARG A 33 5.33 10.30 0.98
C ARG A 33 4.86 10.39 2.42
N ILE A 34 4.84 9.25 3.10
CA ILE A 34 4.53 9.16 4.52
C ILE A 34 5.69 8.58 5.31
N LYS A 35 5.84 9.01 6.57
CA LYS A 35 6.86 8.47 7.47
C LYS A 35 6.57 7.01 7.78
N GLN A 36 7.61 6.24 8.10
CA GLN A 36 7.48 4.83 8.48
C GLN A 36 6.45 4.59 9.60
N GLU A 37 6.41 5.43 10.64
CA GLU A 37 5.45 5.25 11.75
C GLU A 37 4.00 5.51 11.31
N ASP A 38 3.78 6.47 10.42
CA ASP A 38 2.45 6.71 9.83
C ASP A 38 2.04 5.56 8.90
N ALA A 39 2.99 4.99 8.15
CA ALA A 39 2.77 3.79 7.35
C ALA A 39 2.37 2.59 8.21
N LYS A 40 3.04 2.36 9.34
CA LYS A 40 2.66 1.28 10.29
C LYS A 40 1.26 1.51 10.84
N ARG A 41 0.95 2.72 11.30
CA ARG A 41 -0.38 3.08 11.80
C ARG A 41 -1.46 2.91 10.73
N TYR A 42 -1.15 3.23 9.48
CA TYR A 42 -2.06 3.01 8.36
C TYR A 42 -2.34 1.51 8.15
N LEU A 43 -1.30 0.66 8.18
CA LEU A 43 -1.49 -0.79 8.09
C LEU A 43 -2.38 -1.34 9.20
N GLU A 44 -2.17 -0.91 10.45
CA GLU A 44 -2.99 -1.32 11.59
C GLU A 44 -4.45 -0.94 11.41
N LYS A 45 -4.72 0.30 10.95
CA LYS A 45 -6.08 0.77 10.63
C LYS A 45 -6.74 -0.08 9.54
N MET A 46 -5.96 -0.60 8.60
CA MET A 46 -6.43 -1.48 7.52
C MET A 46 -6.48 -2.96 7.94
N GLY A 47 -6.14 -3.31 9.18
CA GLY A 47 -6.16 -4.67 9.70
C GLY A 47 -4.91 -5.51 9.38
N TYR A 48 -3.82 -4.88 8.96
CA TYR A 48 -2.55 -5.53 8.64
C TYR A 48 -1.51 -5.33 9.74
N GLN A 49 -0.65 -6.32 9.94
CA GLN A 49 0.43 -6.22 10.91
C GLN A 49 1.54 -5.27 10.42
N PRO A 50 2.08 -4.36 11.27
CA PRO A 50 3.19 -3.46 10.91
C PRO A 50 4.43 -4.14 10.33
N ILE A 51 4.68 -5.41 10.70
CA ILE A 51 5.80 -6.21 10.19
C ILE A 51 5.74 -6.40 8.67
N MET A 52 4.58 -6.22 8.05
CA MET A 52 4.38 -6.32 6.60
C MET A 52 5.24 -5.32 5.82
N LEU A 53 5.49 -4.10 6.33
CA LEU A 53 6.40 -3.15 5.66
C LEU A 53 7.80 -3.74 5.48
N LYS A 54 8.31 -4.42 6.51
CA LYS A 54 9.63 -5.07 6.46
C LYS A 54 9.63 -6.22 5.46
N ARG A 55 8.54 -6.99 5.40
CA ARG A 55 8.39 -8.10 4.43
C ARG A 55 8.34 -7.58 3.01
N TRP A 56 7.44 -6.64 2.71
CA TRP A 56 7.32 -6.05 1.37
C TRP A 56 8.61 -5.40 0.90
N ARG A 57 9.33 -4.70 1.79
CA ARG A 57 10.65 -4.18 1.46
C ARG A 57 11.65 -5.28 1.12
N ARG A 58 11.73 -6.34 1.95
CA ARG A 58 12.64 -7.47 1.72
C ARG A 58 12.32 -8.17 0.40
N ASP A 59 11.04 -8.26 0.06
CA ASP A 59 10.54 -8.95 -1.12
C ASP A 59 10.50 -8.03 -2.36
N ASN A 60 11.09 -6.82 -2.27
CA ASN A 60 11.13 -5.78 -3.33
C ASN A 60 9.76 -5.32 -3.85
N LEU A 61 8.72 -5.45 -3.02
CA LEU A 61 7.36 -5.02 -3.32
C LEU A 61 7.10 -3.57 -2.90
N LEU A 62 7.90 -3.03 -1.99
CA LEU A 62 7.77 -1.66 -1.47
C LEU A 62 9.14 -0.99 -1.40
N VAL A 63 9.29 0.19 -2.01
CA VAL A 63 10.57 0.90 -2.07
C VAL A 63 10.63 1.97 -0.97
N PRO A 64 11.57 1.88 -0.01
CA PRO A 64 11.76 2.92 0.98
C PRO A 64 12.46 4.14 0.37
N VAL A 65 11.98 5.34 0.71
CA VAL A 65 12.65 6.61 0.43
C VAL A 65 13.44 7.02 1.67
N LYS A 66 14.78 7.06 1.58
CA LYS A 66 15.64 7.58 2.64
C LYS A 66 15.82 9.08 2.47
N MET A 67 15.56 9.86 3.53
CA MET A 67 15.75 11.31 3.52
C MET A 67 17.19 11.72 3.90
N GLY A 68 18.18 10.86 3.64
CA GLY A 68 19.59 11.14 3.86
C GLY A 68 20.46 9.88 3.85
N ASP A 69 21.78 10.07 3.84
CA ASP A 69 22.74 8.99 3.63
C ASP A 69 23.17 8.26 4.91
N SER A 70 22.81 8.82 6.08
CA SER A 70 23.19 8.24 7.36
C SER A 70 22.46 6.92 7.62
N ARG A 71 23.07 6.04 8.42
CA ARG A 71 22.46 4.77 8.84
C ARG A 71 21.12 4.95 9.56
N ASN A 72 20.93 6.09 10.25
CA ASN A 72 19.76 6.41 11.05
C ASN A 72 18.82 7.41 10.35
N SER A 73 19.01 7.66 9.06
CA SER A 73 18.16 8.59 8.32
C SER A 73 16.71 8.11 8.30
N ALA A 74 15.79 9.09 8.40
CA ALA A 74 14.36 8.80 8.39
C ALA A 74 13.96 8.05 7.12
N VAL A 75 13.16 7.01 7.30
CA VAL A 75 12.61 6.19 6.22
C VAL A 75 11.16 6.58 5.98
N TRP A 76 10.86 6.82 4.71
CA TRP A 76 9.55 7.19 4.20
C TRP A 76 9.12 6.15 3.17
N TYR A 77 7.82 6.11 2.90
CA TYR A 77 7.22 5.20 1.92
C TYR A 77 6.19 5.94 1.08
N SER A 78 5.99 5.46 -0.13
CA SER A 78 4.86 5.86 -0.98
C SER A 78 3.56 5.28 -0.40
N LEU A 79 2.62 6.15 -0.03
CA LEU A 79 1.30 5.71 0.42
C LEU A 79 0.55 5.00 -0.72
N THR A 80 0.74 5.45 -1.96
CA THR A 80 0.18 4.80 -3.15
C THR A 80 0.65 3.35 -3.27
N GLU A 81 1.96 3.08 -3.16
CA GLU A 81 2.49 1.70 -3.23
C GLU A 81 1.93 0.83 -2.10
N ILE A 82 1.81 1.37 -0.89
CA ILE A 82 1.21 0.64 0.25
C ILE A 82 -0.25 0.27 -0.05
N LYS A 83 -1.05 1.20 -0.58
CA LYS A 83 -2.45 0.97 -0.95
C LYS A 83 -2.58 -0.08 -2.07
N GLU A 84 -1.72 0.00 -3.08
CA GLU A 84 -1.65 -0.97 -4.17
C GLU A 84 -1.34 -2.38 -3.67
N LEU A 85 -0.41 -2.53 -2.73
CA LEU A 85 -0.08 -3.83 -2.14
C LEU A 85 -1.22 -4.39 -1.31
N ILE A 86 -1.88 -3.58 -0.49
CA ILE A 86 -3.06 -3.98 0.27
C ILE A 86 -4.16 -4.48 -0.68
N PHE A 87 -4.45 -3.71 -1.72
CA PHE A 87 -5.45 -4.08 -2.72
C PHE A 87 -5.07 -5.36 -3.47
N SER A 88 -3.80 -5.51 -3.84
CA SER A 88 -3.30 -6.72 -4.49
C SER A 88 -3.46 -7.94 -3.60
N LEU A 89 -3.20 -7.81 -2.29
CA LEU A 89 -3.41 -8.89 -1.32
C LEU A 89 -4.89 -9.26 -1.18
N GLN A 90 -5.78 -8.26 -1.13
CA GLN A 90 -7.23 -8.48 -1.06
C GLN A 90 -7.73 -9.20 -2.32
N THR A 91 -7.31 -8.73 -3.49
CA THR A 91 -7.65 -9.32 -4.78
C THR A 91 -7.10 -10.73 -4.91
N HIS A 92 -5.84 -10.95 -4.54
CA HIS A 92 -5.22 -12.27 -4.52
C HIS A 92 -5.97 -13.22 -3.58
N ALA A 93 -6.36 -12.79 -2.38
CA ALA A 93 -7.13 -13.61 -1.45
C ALA A 93 -8.52 -13.99 -1.98
N LEU A 94 -9.14 -13.15 -2.82
CA LEU A 94 -10.42 -13.46 -3.47
C LEU A 94 -10.24 -14.42 -4.65
N ILE A 95 -9.15 -14.29 -5.42
CA ILE A 95 -8.86 -15.14 -6.57
C ILE A 95 -8.32 -16.52 -6.14
N MET A 96 -7.47 -16.58 -5.12
CA MET A 96 -6.77 -17.81 -4.70
C MET A 96 -7.49 -18.61 -3.61
N LYS A 97 -8.61 -18.10 -3.07
CA LYS A 97 -9.55 -18.92 -2.29
C LYS A 97 -10.44 -19.81 -3.19
N GLN A 98 -10.08 -19.96 -4.46
CA GLN A 98 -10.70 -20.85 -5.43
C GLN A 98 -10.13 -22.26 -5.34
#